data_AF-A0A973P3F0-F1
#
_entry.id   AF-A0A973P3F0-F1
#
_cell.length_a   1.000
_cell.length_b   1.000
_cell.length_c   1.000
_cell.angle_alpha   90.00
_cell.angle_beta   90.00
_cell.angle_gamma   90.00
#
_symmetry.space_group_name_H-M   'P 1'
#
loop_
_entity.id
_entity.type
_entity.pdbx_description
1 polymer ?
#
loop_
_entity_poly.entity_id
_entity_poly.type
_entity_poly.pdbx_seq_one_letter_code
_entity_poly.pdbx_strand_id
1 'polypeptide(L)'
;MPRITKMNPDELLETRRAHDADPHTDAILSIASDLIRNRGQVADEALAKARAAGVTDAELAEIVAHVALNVLSNYFNHLAQPELDFPAAPALNGAR
;
A
#
# COMPACT_ATOMS: atom_id res chain seq x y z
N MET A 1 -1.07 -13.57 -18.47
CA MET A 1 -0.27 -12.42 -17.97
C MET A 1 1.01 -12.97 -17.36
N PRO A 2 2.20 -12.45 -17.71
CA PRO A 2 3.43 -12.88 -17.05
C PRO A 2 3.33 -12.49 -15.58
N ARG A 3 3.65 -13.43 -14.67
CA ARG A 3 3.64 -13.20 -13.24
C ARG A 3 4.89 -12.37 -12.90
N ILE A 4 4.74 -11.04 -12.89
CA ILE A 4 5.86 -10.11 -12.64
C ILE A 4 6.28 -10.15 -11.16
N THR A 5 5.42 -10.66 -10.28
CA THR A 5 5.71 -10.89 -8.87
C THR A 5 5.98 -12.37 -8.59
N LYS A 6 6.88 -12.67 -7.66
CA LYS A 6 7.09 -14.05 -7.14
C LYS A 6 5.98 -14.50 -6.18
N MET A 7 4.88 -13.75 -6.09
CA MET A 7 3.80 -13.96 -5.13
C MET A 7 2.75 -14.94 -5.66
N ASN A 8 2.13 -15.69 -4.75
CA ASN A 8 0.97 -16.51 -5.03
C ASN A 8 -0.34 -15.68 -4.99
N PRO A 9 -1.47 -16.22 -5.50
CA PRO A 9 -2.73 -15.47 -5.56
C PRO A 9 -3.25 -14.99 -4.19
N ASP A 10 -3.05 -15.76 -3.13
CA ASP A 10 -3.51 -15.41 -1.79
C ASP A 10 -2.63 -14.31 -1.18
N GLU A 11 -1.31 -14.40 -1.34
CA GLU A 11 -0.37 -13.33 -0.96
C GLU A 11 -0.73 -12.01 -1.68
N LEU A 12 -1.01 -12.07 -2.99
CA LEU A 12 -1.44 -10.89 -3.76
C LEU A 12 -2.74 -10.29 -3.22
N LEU A 13 -3.68 -11.12 -2.78
CA LEU A 13 -4.95 -10.69 -2.23
C LEU A 13 -4.75 -9.98 -0.87
N GLU A 14 -3.92 -10.55 0.00
CA GLU A 14 -3.62 -9.98 1.32
C GLU A 14 -2.84 -8.67 1.21
N THR A 15 -1.87 -8.58 0.30
CA THR A 15 -1.15 -7.30 0.07
C THR A 15 -2.09 -6.21 -0.42
N ARG A 16 -3.11 -6.54 -1.23
CA ARG A 16 -4.16 -5.58 -1.62
C ARG A 16 -5.02 -5.11 -0.45
N ARG A 17 -5.04 -5.86 0.66
CA ARG A 17 -5.67 -5.47 1.93
C ARG A 17 -4.71 -4.77 2.89
N ALA A 18 -3.48 -4.49 2.43
CA ALA A 18 -2.38 -3.95 3.22
C ALA A 18 -1.90 -4.90 4.32
N HIS A 19 -1.82 -6.20 4.00
CA HIS A 19 -1.28 -7.23 4.89
C HIS A 19 -0.19 -8.07 4.23
N ASP A 20 0.77 -8.55 5.05
CA ASP A 20 1.81 -9.50 4.65
C ASP A 20 2.09 -10.50 5.78
N ALA A 21 2.68 -11.66 5.44
CA ALA A 21 3.10 -12.64 6.43
C ALA A 21 4.43 -12.27 7.12
N ASP A 22 5.28 -11.49 6.44
CA ASP A 22 6.49 -10.93 7.03
C ASP A 22 6.15 -9.73 7.93
N PRO A 23 6.48 -9.76 9.24
CA PRO A 23 6.08 -8.72 10.18
C PRO A 23 6.61 -7.32 9.85
N HIS A 24 7.80 -7.24 9.23
CA HIS A 24 8.38 -5.97 8.82
C HIS A 24 7.62 -5.37 7.63
N THR A 25 7.33 -6.19 6.62
CA THR A 25 6.52 -5.81 5.46
C THR A 25 5.08 -5.44 5.86
N ASP A 26 4.45 -6.21 6.76
CA ASP A 26 3.11 -5.89 7.27
C ASP A 26 3.08 -4.54 7.99
N ALA A 27 4.13 -4.22 8.77
CA ALA A 27 4.26 -2.91 9.41
C ALA A 27 4.41 -1.77 8.40
N ILE A 28 5.21 -1.96 7.33
CA ILE A 28 5.33 -1.00 6.22
C ILE A 28 3.95 -0.74 5.58
N LEU A 29 3.21 -1.81 5.25
CA LEU A 29 1.88 -1.72 4.65
C LEU A 29 0.88 -1.03 5.57
N SER A 30 0.94 -1.31 6.87
CA SER A 30 0.11 -0.67 7.89
C SER A 30 0.32 0.84 7.94
N ILE A 31 1.58 1.31 8.01
CA ILE A 31 1.92 2.74 8.01
C ILE A 31 1.46 3.42 6.71
N ALA A 32 1.69 2.80 5.55
CA ALA A 32 1.22 3.33 4.28
C ALA A 32 -0.30 3.47 4.23
N SER A 33 -1.03 2.49 4.78
CA SER A 33 -2.49 2.50 4.89
C SER A 33 -3.00 3.62 5.80
N ASP A 34 -2.37 3.80 6.96
CA ASP A 34 -2.72 4.83 7.93
C ASP A 34 -2.48 6.24 7.36
N LEU A 35 -1.36 6.47 6.67
CA LEU A 35 -1.10 7.74 5.98
C LEU A 35 -2.22 8.11 5.01
N ILE A 36 -2.73 7.17 4.22
CA ILE A 36 -3.82 7.44 3.29
C ILE A 36 -5.14 7.70 4.04
N ARG A 37 -5.50 6.80 4.96
CA ARG A 37 -6.80 6.87 5.68
C ARG A 37 -6.93 8.13 6.54
N ASN A 38 -5.82 8.53 7.15
CA ASN A 38 -5.76 9.62 8.11
C ASN A 38 -5.09 10.87 7.53
N ARG A 39 -4.96 10.98 6.21
CA ARG A 39 -4.48 12.17 5.50
C ARG A 39 -3.12 12.67 6.00
N GLY A 40 -2.18 11.74 6.16
CA GLY A 40 -0.81 11.99 6.59
C GLY A 40 -0.60 11.96 8.11
N GLN A 41 -1.65 11.80 8.91
CA GLN A 41 -1.56 11.72 10.37
C GLN A 41 -1.39 10.26 10.80
N VAL A 42 -0.25 9.93 11.41
CA VAL A 42 0.02 8.59 11.97
C VAL A 42 0.16 8.73 13.48
N ALA A 43 -0.50 7.84 14.22
CA ALA A 43 -0.44 7.84 15.68
C ALA A 43 0.94 7.37 16.17
N ASP A 44 1.39 7.90 17.31
CA ASP A 44 2.69 7.54 17.89
C ASP A 44 2.78 6.05 18.21
N GLU A 45 1.67 5.41 18.60
CA GLU A 45 1.62 3.98 18.86
C GLU A 45 1.84 3.15 17.59
N ALA A 46 1.38 3.63 16.43
CA ALA A 46 1.60 2.96 15.15
C ALA A 46 3.07 3.07 14.74
N LEU A 47 3.67 4.26 14.89
CA LEU A 47 5.10 4.46 14.65
C LEU A 47 5.97 3.61 15.58
N ALA A 48 5.62 3.50 16.87
CA ALA A 48 6.33 2.65 17.82
C ALA A 48 6.26 1.17 17.43
N LYS A 49 5.09 0.68 17.01
CA LYS A 49 4.92 -0.70 16.53
C LYS A 49 5.74 -0.97 15.27
N ALA A 50 5.75 -0.04 14.31
CA ALA A 50 6.54 -0.19 13.10
C ALA A 50 8.04 -0.27 13.40
N ARG A 51 8.55 0.59 14.29
CA ARG A 51 9.95 0.53 14.74
C ARG A 51 10.28 -0.76 15.48
N ALA A 52 9.35 -1.28 16.28
CA ALA A 52 9.53 -2.58 16.94
C ALA A 52 9.60 -3.75 15.95
N ALA A 53 8.96 -3.62 14.78
CA ALA A 53 9.10 -4.54 13.65
C ALA A 53 10.36 -4.27 12.78
N GLY A 54 11.22 -3.35 13.20
CA GLY A 54 12.48 -3.04 12.53
C GLY A 54 12.39 -1.96 11.45
N VAL A 55 11.25 -1.30 11.27
CA VAL A 55 11.11 -0.21 10.29
C VAL A 55 11.96 0.98 10.70
N THR A 56 12.82 1.41 9.79
CA THR A 56 13.80 2.49 9.95
C THR A 56 13.22 3.85 9.57
N ASP A 57 13.88 4.93 10.01
CA ASP A 57 13.50 6.29 9.58
C ASP A 57 13.62 6.50 8.07
N ALA A 58 14.60 5.82 7.44
CA ALA A 58 14.77 5.86 6.00
C ALA A 58 13.57 5.22 5.29
N GLU A 59 13.15 4.04 5.75
CA GLU A 59 11.96 3.36 5.21
C GLU A 59 10.68 4.17 5.45
N LEU A 60 10.54 4.83 6.60
CA LEU A 60 9.40 5.74 6.85
C LEU A 60 9.37 6.89 5.84
N ALA A 61 10.51 7.49 5.53
CA ALA A 61 10.61 8.53 4.51
C ALA A 61 10.28 7.99 3.11
N GLU A 62 10.76 6.79 2.77
CA GLU A 62 10.45 6.11 1.51
C GLU A 62 8.95 5.78 1.39
N ILE A 63 8.31 5.32 2.46
CA ILE A 63 6.86 5.09 2.49
C ILE A 63 6.11 6.37 2.14
N VAL A 64 6.45 7.50 2.77
CA VAL A 64 5.81 8.80 2.47
C VAL A 64 6.01 9.18 1.01
N ALA A 65 7.22 9.01 0.46
CA ALA A 65 7.51 9.30 -0.93
C ALA A 65 6.68 8.43 -1.89
N HIS A 66 6.59 7.11 -1.62
CA HIS A 66 5.78 6.18 -2.41
C HIS A 66 4.28 6.50 -2.32
N VAL A 67 3.79 6.83 -1.13
CA VAL A 67 2.39 7.24 -0.93
C VAL A 67 2.10 8.51 -1.74
N ALA A 68 2.95 9.54 -1.65
CA ALA A 68 2.78 10.77 -2.39
C ALA A 68 2.78 10.54 -3.92
N LEU A 69 3.71 9.72 -4.42
CA LEU A 69 3.78 9.38 -5.84
C LEU A 69 2.53 8.65 -6.32
N ASN A 70 2.02 7.69 -5.53
CA ASN A 70 0.80 6.96 -5.86
C ASN A 70 -0.44 7.85 -5.81
N VAL A 71 -0.54 8.76 -4.83
CA VAL A 71 -1.65 9.72 -4.76
C VAL A 71 -1.64 10.62 -6.00
N LEU A 72 -0.48 11.17 -6.37
CA LEU A 72 -0.34 12.00 -7.55
C LEU A 72 -0.81 11.28 -8.81
N SER A 73 -0.28 10.08 -9.06
CA SER A 73 -0.62 9.32 -10.27
C SER A 73 -2.09 8.90 -10.29
N ASN A 74 -2.64 8.44 -9.15
CA ASN A 74 -4.05 8.06 -9.05
C ASN A 74 -4.97 9.25 -9.30
N TYR A 75 -4.66 10.43 -8.73
CA TYR A 75 -5.46 11.63 -8.92
C TYR A 75 -5.41 12.11 -10.37
N PHE A 76 -4.23 12.06 -10.99
CA PHE A 76 -4.08 12.36 -12.40
C PHE A 76 -4.93 11.41 -13.27
N ASN A 77 -4.88 10.10 -13.00
CA ASN A 77 -5.67 9.11 -13.72
C ASN A 77 -7.18 9.29 -13.52
N HIS A 78 -7.63 9.61 -12.31
CA HIS A 78 -9.05 9.91 -12.06
C HIS A 78 -9.54 11.14 -12.82
N LEU A 79 -8.69 12.17 -12.94
CA LEU A 79 -9.00 13.37 -13.71
C LEU A 79 -9.04 13.08 -15.22
N ALA A 80 -8.05 12.34 -15.73
CA ALA A 80 -7.89 12.10 -17.17
C ALA A 80 -8.85 11.02 -17.72
N GLN A 81 -9.34 10.11 -16.86
CA GLN A 81 -10.19 8.97 -17.22
C GLN A 81 -9.69 8.19 -18.45
N PRO A 82 -8.43 7.72 -18.46
CA PRO A 82 -7.90 6.99 -19.59
C PRO A 82 -8.62 5.65 -19.80
N GLU A 83 -8.69 5.19 -21.04
CA GLU A 83 -9.10 3.82 -21.34
C GLU A 83 -8.07 2.83 -20.79
N LEU A 84 -8.54 1.69 -20.26
CA LEU A 84 -7.67 0.66 -19.72
C LEU A 84 -7.05 -0.18 -20.86
N ASP A 85 -5.73 -0.15 -20.96
CA ASP A 85 -4.97 -0.99 -21.92
C ASP A 85 -4.81 -2.45 -21.46
N PHE A 86 -5.44 -2.82 -20.34
CA PHE A 86 -5.31 -4.13 -19.69
C PHE A 86 -6.60 -4.56 -18.97
N PRO A 87 -6.77 -5.86 -18.65
CA PRO A 87 -7.94 -6.33 -17.92
C PRO A 87 -8.06 -5.67 -16.54
N ALA A 88 -9.28 -5.27 -16.18
CA ALA A 88 -9.56 -4.75 -14.84
C ALA A 88 -9.23 -5.79 -13.76
N ALA A 89 -8.67 -5.33 -12.65
CA ALA A 89 -8.41 -6.19 -11.51
C ALA A 89 -9.73 -6.71 -10.90
N PRO A 90 -9.78 -7.97 -10.42
CA PRO A 90 -10.94 -8.46 -9.69
C PRO A 90 -11.23 -7.59 -8.46
N ALA A 91 -12.51 -7.34 -8.20
CA ALA A 91 -12.94 -6.60 -7.02
C ALA A 91 -12.52 -7.34 -5.73
N LEU A 92 -12.17 -6.60 -4.69
CA LEU A 92 -12.01 -7.16 -3.35
C LEU A 92 -13.42 -7.35 -2.77
N ASN A 93 -13.76 -8.58 -2.38
CA ASN A 93 -15.04 -8.85 -1.71
C ASN A 93 -15.19 -7.93 -0.49
N GLY A 94 -16.23 -7.09 -0.46
CA GLY A 94 -16.56 -6.21 0.67
C GLY A 94 -16.25 -4.71 0.47
N ALA A 95 -15.62 -4.30 -0.63
CA ALA A 95 -15.50 -2.88 -0.98
C ALA A 95 -16.76 -2.41 -1.70
N ARG A 96 -17.61 -1.65 -1.00
CA ARG A 96 -18.59 -0.74 -1.62
C ARG A 96 -17.99 0.65 -1.68
#